data_AF-A0A6A5TGT0-F1
#
_entry.id   AF-A0A6A5TGT0-F1
#
_cell.length_a   1.000
_cell.length_b   1.000
_cell.length_c   1.000
_cell.angle_alpha   90.00
_cell.angle_beta   90.00
_cell.angle_gamma   90.00
#
_symmetry.space_group_name_H-M   'P 1'
#
loop_
_entity.id
_entity.type
_entity.pdbx_description
1 polymer ?
#
loop_
_entity_poly.entity_id
_entity_poly.type
_entity_poly.pdbx_seq_one_letter_code
_entity_poly.pdbx_strand_id
1 'polypeptide(L)'
;MADKKPASRKVKDDMTTLDSEKTLPTTRSTKVLSKGTKRERSPSASPTPDDASEPIIASPPAKKTKTRKASSKKSTDTAAKAAKAAKADEKKAEKERKANERKWKQDWKQWIESPANKTSATFQRDGADDDVINVKECLKVYNIKRDALSCLEHCPAPNPHAVAFTPMKLFKQADVQRLAFRKEAIMAGIPHEDDEELLSKGEELYEAKHGPVEDLYTAKLGGTKPAKDRAPEASNVSSYHWGLIRDLKAGHLLDDRALDALDELEDAGLRHMVDKDWKAED
;
A
#
# COMPACT_ATOMS: atom_id res chain seq x y z
N MET A 1 51.30 1.87 59.96
CA MET A 1 51.06 2.93 58.96
C MET A 1 49.58 2.87 58.61
N ALA A 2 48.83 3.93 58.95
CA ALA A 2 47.38 3.95 58.87
C ALA A 2 46.97 4.69 57.60
N ASP A 3 46.42 3.96 56.63
CA ASP A 3 45.88 4.51 55.39
C ASP A 3 44.45 5.03 55.60
N LYS A 4 44.31 6.35 55.50
CA LYS A 4 43.04 7.08 55.56
C LYS A 4 42.34 7.04 54.20
N LYS A 5 41.14 6.46 54.15
CA LYS A 5 40.18 6.63 53.04
C LYS A 5 39.65 8.08 52.98
N PRO A 6 39.60 8.74 51.82
CA PRO A 6 38.88 9.99 51.66
C PRO A 6 37.38 9.76 51.41
N ALA A 7 36.56 10.57 52.07
CA ALA A 7 35.11 10.61 51.97
C ALA A 7 34.66 11.39 50.73
N SER A 8 33.84 10.77 49.88
CA SER A 8 33.21 11.42 48.73
C SER A 8 31.98 12.22 49.16
N ARG A 9 31.99 13.53 48.89
CA ARG A 9 30.89 14.47 49.06
C ARG A 9 29.75 14.18 48.08
N LYS A 10 28.52 14.10 48.59
CA LYS A 10 27.28 14.19 47.82
C LYS A 10 27.05 15.66 47.43
N VAL A 11 27.03 15.94 46.13
CA VAL A 11 26.48 17.18 45.58
C VAL A 11 24.99 16.96 45.38
N LYS A 12 24.17 17.79 46.02
CA LYS A 12 22.74 17.92 45.78
C LYS A 12 22.58 19.04 44.77
N ASP A 13 22.10 18.71 43.58
CA ASP A 13 21.63 19.70 42.63
C ASP A 13 20.12 19.87 42.86
N ASP A 14 19.77 20.98 43.53
CA ASP A 14 18.43 21.55 43.55
C ASP A 14 18.16 22.14 42.16
N MET A 15 17.31 21.48 41.37
CA MET A 15 16.82 22.03 40.11
C MET A 15 15.43 22.64 40.33
N THR A 16 15.42 23.96 40.35
CA THR A 16 14.28 24.87 40.45
C THR A 16 13.34 24.69 39.26
N THR A 17 12.15 24.13 39.48
CA THR A 17 11.07 24.09 38.49
C THR A 17 10.34 25.43 38.49
N LEU A 18 10.50 26.21 37.43
CA LEU A 18 9.71 27.40 37.16
C LEU A 18 8.31 26.97 36.70
N ASP A 19 7.34 27.24 37.56
CA ASP A 19 5.91 27.24 37.27
C ASP A 19 5.63 28.36 36.27
N SER A 20 5.18 28.02 35.07
CA SER A 20 4.64 28.97 34.09
C SER A 20 3.19 28.65 33.82
N GLU A 21 2.39 29.57 34.30
CA GLU A 21 0.99 29.82 34.02
C GLU A 21 0.57 29.49 32.57
N LYS A 22 -0.63 28.94 32.45
CA LYS A 22 -1.80 29.65 31.89
C LYS A 22 -2.67 28.71 31.04
N THR A 23 -3.63 28.15 31.75
CA THR A 23 -4.89 27.59 31.26
C THR A 23 -5.60 28.53 30.29
N LEU A 24 -5.99 28.00 29.12
CA LEU A 24 -7.19 28.42 28.39
C LEU A 24 -7.90 27.19 27.80
N PRO A 25 -9.19 26.97 28.10
CA PRO A 25 -9.98 25.92 27.46
C PRO A 25 -10.55 26.43 26.13
N THR A 26 -10.14 25.86 25.00
CA THR A 26 -10.87 26.02 23.73
C THR A 26 -11.78 24.82 23.51
N THR A 27 -13.02 24.99 23.93
CA THR A 27 -14.17 24.22 23.46
C THR A 27 -14.58 24.77 22.08
N ARG A 28 -14.43 23.97 21.02
CA ARG A 28 -15.32 24.12 19.86
C ARG A 28 -15.55 22.79 19.16
N SER A 29 -16.51 22.07 19.72
CA SER A 29 -17.30 21.05 19.06
C SER A 29 -17.91 21.64 17.78
N THR A 30 -17.55 21.09 16.62
CA THR A 30 -18.37 21.20 15.41
C THR A 30 -18.73 19.79 14.95
N LYS A 31 -19.85 19.35 15.50
CA LYS A 31 -20.63 18.20 15.06
C LYS A 31 -21.22 18.51 13.69
N VAL A 32 -20.49 18.22 12.62
CA VAL A 32 -21.03 18.32 11.26
C VAL A 32 -21.84 17.03 10.99
N LEU A 33 -23.13 17.18 11.20
CA LEU A 33 -24.18 16.23 10.88
C LEU A 33 -24.42 16.26 9.36
N SER A 34 -23.62 15.56 8.56
CA SER A 34 -23.96 15.34 7.14
C SER A 34 -24.95 14.18 7.04
N LYS A 35 -26.22 14.57 6.94
CA LYS A 35 -27.35 13.72 6.59
C LYS A 35 -27.02 12.89 5.34
N GLY A 36 -27.28 11.59 5.43
CA GLY A 36 -27.25 10.68 4.31
C GLY A 36 -28.20 11.11 3.21
N THR A 37 -27.64 11.48 2.06
CA THR A 37 -28.34 11.43 0.78
C THR A 37 -28.42 9.97 0.35
N LYS A 38 -29.58 9.38 0.68
CA LYS A 38 -30.12 8.15 0.09
C LYS A 38 -30.19 8.36 -1.43
N ARG A 39 -29.15 7.93 -2.14
CA ARG A 39 -29.12 7.93 -3.60
C ARG A 39 -29.99 6.76 -4.05
N GLU A 40 -31.22 7.07 -4.44
CA GLU A 40 -32.11 6.13 -5.09
C GLU A 40 -31.42 5.59 -6.35
N ARG A 41 -31.23 4.26 -6.37
CA ARG A 41 -30.86 3.52 -7.56
C ARG A 41 -32.10 3.45 -8.45
N SER A 42 -32.11 4.27 -9.50
CA SER A 42 -32.99 4.05 -10.65
C SER A 42 -32.68 2.67 -11.26
N PRO A 43 -33.67 1.79 -11.48
CA PRO A 43 -33.48 0.60 -12.28
C PRO A 43 -33.43 0.99 -13.76
N SER A 44 -32.24 1.02 -14.33
CA SER A 44 -32.05 1.12 -15.78
C SER A 44 -32.35 -0.24 -16.39
N ALA A 45 -33.56 -0.38 -16.92
CA ALA A 45 -33.94 -1.46 -17.80
C ALA A 45 -33.24 -1.25 -19.15
N SER A 46 -32.51 -2.27 -19.61
CA SER A 46 -32.19 -2.44 -21.02
C SER A 46 -32.30 -3.93 -21.36
N PRO A 47 -32.97 -4.25 -22.48
CA PRO A 47 -33.42 -5.60 -22.81
C PRO A 47 -32.28 -6.46 -23.38
N THR A 48 -32.25 -7.73 -22.96
CA THR A 48 -31.51 -8.81 -23.62
C THR A 48 -32.36 -9.38 -24.76
N PRO A 49 -31.82 -9.54 -25.98
CA PRO A 49 -32.47 -10.36 -26.99
C PRO A 49 -32.24 -11.85 -26.70
N ASP A 50 -33.33 -12.61 -26.83
CA ASP A 50 -33.41 -14.05 -26.98
C ASP A 50 -32.39 -14.59 -28.00
N ASP A 51 -31.69 -15.69 -27.67
CA ASP A 51 -31.45 -16.76 -28.64
C ASP A 51 -31.05 -18.11 -27.97
N ALA A 52 -32.00 -19.04 -28.06
CA ALA A 52 -31.83 -20.44 -28.47
C ALA A 52 -30.96 -21.44 -27.67
N SER A 53 -31.69 -22.47 -27.20
CA SER A 53 -31.40 -23.91 -27.30
C SER A 53 -30.95 -24.66 -26.04
N GLU A 54 -31.94 -25.13 -25.28
CA GLU A 54 -31.83 -26.29 -24.39
C GLU A 54 -32.03 -27.61 -25.16
N PRO A 55 -31.22 -28.66 -24.93
CA PRO A 55 -31.63 -30.02 -25.18
C PRO A 55 -32.30 -30.65 -23.94
N ILE A 56 -33.58 -30.93 -24.12
CA ILE A 56 -34.47 -31.70 -23.25
C ILE A 56 -33.99 -33.16 -23.20
N ILE A 57 -33.52 -33.64 -22.05
CA ILE A 57 -33.30 -35.08 -21.83
C ILE A 57 -34.41 -35.62 -20.95
N ALA A 58 -35.26 -36.42 -21.60
CA ALA A 58 -36.43 -37.08 -21.07
C ALA A 58 -36.09 -38.07 -19.93
N SER A 59 -36.90 -38.02 -18.88
CA SER A 59 -36.98 -39.03 -17.83
C SER A 59 -37.72 -40.29 -18.32
N PRO A 60 -37.21 -41.50 -18.04
CA PRO A 60 -38.01 -42.73 -18.14
C PRO A 60 -38.69 -43.09 -16.81
N PRO A 61 -39.94 -43.61 -16.83
CA PRO A 61 -40.68 -44.00 -15.63
C PRO A 61 -40.47 -45.47 -15.23
N ALA A 62 -40.52 -45.67 -13.90
CA ALA A 62 -41.00 -46.82 -13.15
C ALA A 62 -40.39 -48.22 -13.39
N LYS A 63 -39.87 -48.81 -12.30
CA LYS A 63 -40.16 -50.20 -11.90
C LYS A 63 -40.01 -50.38 -10.39
N LYS A 64 -41.14 -50.64 -9.73
CA LYS A 64 -41.23 -51.06 -8.33
C LYS A 64 -40.79 -52.52 -8.25
N THR A 65 -39.66 -52.80 -7.58
CA THR A 65 -39.28 -54.17 -7.20
C THR A 65 -39.34 -54.28 -5.68
N LYS A 66 -40.37 -55.00 -5.21
CA LYS A 66 -40.61 -55.35 -3.82
C LYS A 66 -39.88 -56.67 -3.54
N THR A 67 -38.71 -56.61 -2.90
CA THR A 67 -38.02 -57.81 -2.40
C THR A 67 -37.84 -57.71 -0.89
N ARG A 68 -38.28 -58.77 -0.20
CA ARG A 68 -38.36 -58.93 1.26
C ARG A 68 -36.97 -59.13 1.88
N LYS A 69 -36.83 -58.67 3.14
CA LYS A 69 -36.12 -59.24 4.31
C LYS A 69 -34.90 -60.14 3.99
N ALA A 70 -33.70 -59.92 4.54
CA ALA A 70 -33.36 -60.04 5.96
C ALA A 70 -31.85 -59.82 6.16
N SER A 71 -31.45 -59.51 7.40
CA SER A 71 -30.08 -59.62 7.97
C SER A 71 -28.93 -58.85 7.31
N SER A 72 -28.73 -57.60 7.72
CA SER A 72 -27.40 -56.98 7.85
C SER A 72 -27.53 -55.67 8.64
N LYS A 73 -27.56 -55.78 9.96
CA LYS A 73 -27.78 -54.66 10.89
C LYS A 73 -26.71 -54.69 11.97
N LYS A 74 -25.43 -54.46 11.62
CA LYS A 74 -24.37 -54.28 12.64
C LYS A 74 -23.03 -53.64 12.22
N SER A 75 -22.88 -53.05 11.04
CA SER A 75 -21.54 -52.54 10.61
C SER A 75 -21.48 -51.10 10.09
N THR A 76 -22.59 -50.34 10.07
CA THR A 76 -22.61 -48.98 9.49
C THR A 76 -22.47 -47.83 10.50
N ASP A 77 -22.41 -48.09 11.80
CA ASP A 77 -22.33 -47.05 12.84
C ASP A 77 -20.91 -46.47 13.03
N THR A 78 -19.85 -47.21 12.66
CA THR A 78 -18.46 -46.78 12.84
C THR A 78 -18.00 -45.76 11.79
N ALA A 79 -18.45 -45.89 10.53
CA ALA A 79 -18.08 -44.96 9.46
C ALA A 79 -18.74 -43.57 9.62
N ALA A 80 -19.99 -43.52 10.08
CA ALA A 80 -20.70 -42.25 10.33
C ALA A 80 -20.11 -41.48 11.53
N LYS A 81 -19.53 -42.19 12.50
CA LYS A 81 -18.89 -41.57 13.67
C LYS A 81 -17.49 -41.02 13.35
N ALA A 82 -16.73 -41.68 12.47
CA ALA A 82 -15.43 -41.19 11.98
C ALA A 82 -15.57 -39.92 11.11
N ALA A 83 -16.57 -39.86 10.23
CA ALA A 83 -16.84 -38.68 9.41
C ALA A 83 -17.29 -37.44 10.23
N LYS A 84 -17.93 -37.65 11.38
CA LYS A 84 -18.28 -36.56 12.31
C LYS A 84 -17.09 -36.06 13.13
N ALA A 85 -16.11 -36.91 13.43
CA ALA A 85 -14.89 -36.51 14.13
C ALA A 85 -13.99 -35.62 13.24
N ALA A 86 -13.75 -36.02 11.98
CA ALA A 86 -12.94 -35.22 11.05
C ALA A 86 -13.51 -33.80 10.81
N LYS A 87 -14.84 -33.66 10.72
CA LYS A 87 -15.49 -32.35 10.59
C LYS A 87 -15.41 -31.48 11.86
N ALA A 88 -15.28 -32.11 13.03
CA ALA A 88 -15.13 -31.38 14.30
C ALA A 88 -13.71 -30.81 14.44
N ASP A 89 -12.69 -31.56 14.01
CA ASP A 89 -11.30 -31.14 14.06
C ASP A 89 -11.00 -30.03 13.04
N GLU A 90 -11.55 -30.12 11.82
CA GLU A 90 -11.43 -29.05 10.81
C GLU A 90 -12.05 -27.73 11.30
N LYS A 91 -13.23 -27.79 11.95
CA LYS A 91 -13.89 -26.61 12.51
C LYS A 91 -13.14 -26.00 13.70
N LYS A 92 -12.39 -26.80 14.47
CA LYS A 92 -11.52 -26.29 15.54
C LYS A 92 -10.29 -25.60 14.96
N ALA A 93 -9.62 -26.23 13.99
CA ALA A 93 -8.46 -25.66 13.31
C ALA A 93 -8.80 -24.33 12.61
N GLU A 94 -9.97 -24.22 11.98
CA GLU A 94 -10.41 -22.97 11.34
C GLU A 94 -10.64 -21.84 12.37
N LYS A 95 -11.22 -22.17 13.53
CA LYS A 95 -11.43 -21.20 14.61
C LYS A 95 -10.11 -20.71 15.20
N GLU A 96 -9.15 -21.61 15.42
CA GLU A 96 -7.82 -21.27 15.91
C GLU A 96 -7.05 -20.42 14.90
N ARG A 97 -7.11 -20.76 13.60
CA ARG A 97 -6.51 -19.93 12.54
C ARG A 97 -7.07 -18.52 12.53
N LYS A 98 -8.40 -18.36 12.63
CA LYS A 98 -9.05 -17.04 12.69
C LYS A 98 -8.72 -16.27 13.96
N ALA A 99 -8.58 -16.96 15.10
CA ALA A 99 -8.18 -16.33 16.36
C ALA A 99 -6.73 -15.81 16.27
N ASN A 100 -5.82 -16.63 15.73
CA ASN A 100 -4.43 -16.25 15.52
C ASN A 100 -4.30 -15.11 14.51
N GLU A 101 -5.04 -15.15 13.40
CA GLU A 101 -5.05 -14.08 12.40
C GLU A 101 -5.45 -12.72 13.00
N ARG A 102 -6.43 -12.71 13.92
CA ARG A 102 -6.81 -11.48 14.64
C ARG A 102 -5.69 -10.99 15.55
N LYS A 103 -5.03 -11.90 16.27
CA LYS A 103 -3.88 -11.59 17.13
C LYS A 103 -2.74 -10.98 16.32
N TRP A 104 -2.37 -11.59 15.20
CA TRP A 104 -1.30 -11.11 14.32
C TRP A 104 -1.61 -9.76 13.70
N LYS A 105 -2.87 -9.50 13.32
CA LYS A 105 -3.32 -8.17 12.86
C LYS A 105 -3.21 -7.11 13.96
N GLN A 106 -3.55 -7.46 15.20
CA GLN A 106 -3.40 -6.56 16.34
C GLN A 106 -1.93 -6.28 16.64
N ASP A 107 -1.10 -7.31 16.59
CA ASP A 107 0.35 -7.24 16.81
C ASP A 107 1.03 -6.36 15.76
N TRP A 108 0.72 -6.55 14.47
CA TRP A 108 1.16 -5.65 13.39
C TRP A 108 0.74 -4.20 13.62
N LYS A 109 -0.51 -3.97 14.02
CA LYS A 109 -1.02 -2.63 14.30
C LYS A 109 -0.29 -1.99 15.49
N GLN A 110 -0.07 -2.76 16.55
CA GLN A 110 0.66 -2.31 17.74
C GLN A 110 2.12 -1.99 17.39
N TRP A 111 2.75 -2.79 16.52
CA TRP A 111 4.10 -2.54 16.03
C TRP A 111 4.18 -1.22 15.25
N ILE A 112 3.27 -0.94 14.31
CA ILE A 112 3.24 0.36 13.60
C ILE A 112 2.97 1.53 14.55
N GLU A 113 2.09 1.34 15.53
CA GLU A 113 1.70 2.41 16.45
C GLU A 113 2.77 2.72 17.52
N SER A 114 3.73 1.81 17.71
CA SER A 114 4.83 1.94 18.65
C SER A 114 5.65 3.21 18.37
N PRO A 115 5.90 4.05 19.40
CA PRO A 115 6.66 5.29 19.23
C PRO A 115 8.10 5.04 18.80
N ALA A 116 8.68 3.88 19.14
CA ALA A 116 10.02 3.49 18.71
C ALA A 116 10.14 3.30 17.19
N ASN A 117 9.02 2.96 16.53
CA ASN A 117 8.98 2.72 15.10
C ASN A 117 8.47 3.94 14.32
N LYS A 118 7.84 4.91 14.99
CA LYS A 118 7.33 6.12 14.33
C LYS A 118 8.47 7.07 14.02
N THR A 119 8.94 7.00 12.78
CA THR A 119 9.99 7.89 12.30
C THR A 119 9.36 9.13 11.69
N SER A 120 9.51 10.28 12.37
CA SER A 120 9.23 11.60 11.78
C SER A 120 10.44 12.14 11.00
N ALA A 121 11.55 11.41 10.98
CA ALA A 121 12.77 11.85 10.32
C ALA A 121 12.59 11.90 8.80
N THR A 122 13.27 12.87 8.21
CA THR A 122 13.38 13.04 6.76
C THR A 122 14.82 12.82 6.36
N PHE A 123 15.04 12.02 5.31
CA PHE A 123 16.36 11.89 4.71
C PHE A 123 16.53 12.92 3.60
N GLN A 124 17.75 13.43 3.44
CA GLN A 124 18.14 14.19 2.27
C GLN A 124 18.52 13.22 1.15
N ARG A 125 18.16 13.57 -0.07
CA ARG A 125 18.51 12.77 -1.24
C ARG A 125 19.92 13.19 -1.67
N ASP A 126 20.89 12.29 -1.51
CA ASP A 126 22.31 12.60 -1.74
C ASP A 126 22.70 12.43 -3.22
N GLY A 127 21.81 11.90 -4.07
CA GLY A 127 22.04 11.76 -5.49
C GLY A 127 20.81 11.42 -6.32
N ALA A 128 21.00 11.26 -7.63
CA ALA A 128 19.97 10.72 -8.53
C ALA A 128 19.84 9.19 -8.38
N ASP A 129 20.85 8.53 -7.80
CA ASP A 129 20.97 7.08 -7.74
C ASP A 129 20.22 6.43 -6.58
N ASP A 130 19.64 7.23 -5.67
CA ASP A 130 18.82 6.70 -4.60
C ASP A 130 17.55 6.07 -5.18
N ASP A 131 17.39 4.75 -5.02
CA ASP A 131 16.17 4.01 -5.38
C ASP A 131 15.01 4.47 -4.47
N VAL A 132 14.33 5.52 -4.91
CA VAL A 132 13.19 6.12 -4.20
C VAL A 132 11.86 5.76 -4.85
N ILE A 133 10.88 5.47 -4.01
CA ILE A 133 9.54 5.06 -4.39
C ILE A 133 8.50 5.98 -3.75
N ASN A 134 7.43 6.33 -4.49
CA ASN A 134 6.37 7.19 -3.95
C ASN A 134 5.29 6.38 -3.21
N VAL A 135 4.44 7.07 -2.42
CA VAL A 135 3.33 6.45 -1.67
C VAL A 135 2.42 5.55 -2.55
N LYS A 136 2.11 5.98 -3.78
CA LYS A 136 1.21 5.24 -4.67
C LYS A 136 1.88 3.96 -5.18
N GLU A 137 3.16 4.03 -5.49
CA GLU A 137 3.98 2.90 -5.91
C GLU A 137 4.18 1.91 -4.75
N CYS A 138 4.41 2.37 -3.51
CA CYS A 138 4.44 1.50 -2.33
C CYS A 138 3.13 0.69 -2.16
N LEU A 139 2.00 1.34 -2.39
CA LEU A 139 0.69 0.69 -2.32
C LEU A 139 0.48 -0.31 -3.47
N LYS A 140 0.88 0.05 -4.69
CA LYS A 140 0.67 -0.79 -5.88
C LYS A 140 1.62 -2.00 -5.91
N VAL A 141 2.90 -1.76 -5.66
CA VAL A 141 3.96 -2.76 -5.78
C VAL A 141 3.97 -3.68 -4.56
N TYR A 142 4.05 -3.09 -3.36
CA TYR A 142 4.25 -3.82 -2.10
C TYR A 142 2.99 -4.03 -1.27
N ASN A 143 1.83 -3.50 -1.70
CA ASN A 143 0.56 -3.59 -0.95
C ASN A 143 0.70 -3.08 0.50
N ILE A 144 1.49 -2.02 0.67
CA ILE A 144 1.69 -1.33 1.96
C ILE A 144 0.76 -0.13 2.02
N LYS A 145 0.01 -0.04 3.12
CA LYS A 145 -0.91 1.08 3.37
C LYS A 145 -0.15 2.31 3.85
N ARG A 146 -0.74 3.49 3.59
CA ARG A 146 -0.18 4.79 4.01
C ARG A 146 0.11 4.88 5.52
N ASP A 147 -0.74 4.27 6.34
CA ASP A 147 -0.56 4.26 7.79
C ASP A 147 0.73 3.54 8.21
N ALA A 148 1.05 2.42 7.55
CA ALA A 148 2.28 1.69 7.78
C ALA A 148 3.51 2.48 7.29
N LEU A 149 3.41 3.20 6.18
CA LEU A 149 4.53 4.02 5.68
C LEU A 149 4.92 5.18 6.62
N SER A 150 4.07 5.52 7.60
CA SER A 150 4.40 6.55 8.59
C SER A 150 5.51 6.16 9.57
N CYS A 151 5.91 4.87 9.60
CA CYS A 151 7.06 4.42 10.39
C CYS A 151 8.40 4.63 9.67
N LEU A 152 8.39 4.94 8.37
CA LEU A 152 9.60 5.06 7.56
C LEU A 152 10.07 6.51 7.42
N GLU A 153 11.38 6.69 7.28
CA GLU A 153 11.97 7.95 6.86
C GLU A 153 11.46 8.32 5.46
N HIS A 154 11.22 9.61 5.23
CA HIS A 154 10.74 10.07 3.93
C HIS A 154 11.43 11.36 3.48
N CYS A 155 11.64 11.48 2.18
CA CYS A 155 12.11 12.71 1.56
C CYS A 155 10.89 13.45 0.94
N PRO A 156 10.58 14.68 1.37
CA PRO A 156 9.56 15.49 0.70
C PRO A 156 10.08 15.97 -0.65
N ALA A 157 9.32 15.75 -1.72
CA ALA A 157 9.65 16.22 -3.06
C ALA A 157 8.50 17.04 -3.67
N PRO A 158 8.80 18.02 -4.54
CA PRO A 158 7.78 18.77 -5.27
C PRO A 158 6.86 17.85 -6.06
N ASN A 159 5.58 18.19 -6.14
CA ASN A 159 4.62 17.40 -6.90
C ASN A 159 4.72 17.76 -8.40
N PRO A 160 4.92 16.79 -9.31
CA PRO A 160 5.11 17.03 -10.74
C PRO A 160 3.87 17.60 -11.42
N HIS A 161 2.70 17.53 -10.78
CA HIS A 161 1.47 18.05 -11.37
C HIS A 161 1.29 19.55 -11.12
N ALA A 162 1.65 20.04 -9.95
CA ALA A 162 1.69 21.47 -9.64
C ALA A 162 2.44 21.74 -8.33
N VAL A 163 3.13 22.88 -8.29
CA VAL A 163 3.82 23.40 -7.10
C VAL A 163 2.86 23.69 -5.93
N ALA A 164 1.61 24.03 -6.23
CA ALA A 164 0.59 24.32 -5.22
C ALA A 164 0.05 23.07 -4.50
N PHE A 165 0.31 21.86 -5.01
CA PHE A 165 -0.14 20.63 -4.35
C PHE A 165 0.76 20.25 -3.17
N THR A 166 0.20 19.47 -2.24
CA THR A 166 0.99 18.90 -1.14
C THR A 166 2.21 18.17 -1.69
N PRO A 167 3.42 18.43 -1.14
CA PRO A 167 4.63 17.72 -1.52
C PRO A 167 4.43 16.20 -1.47
N MET A 168 4.98 15.50 -2.46
CA MET A 168 4.97 14.05 -2.44
C MET A 168 5.95 13.53 -1.40
N LYS A 169 5.66 12.35 -0.85
CA LYS A 169 6.59 11.64 0.02
C LYS A 169 7.27 10.53 -0.76
N LEU A 170 8.59 10.57 -0.77
CA LEU A 170 9.46 9.56 -1.33
C LEU A 170 10.07 8.74 -0.19
N PHE A 171 10.13 7.42 -0.37
CA PHE A 171 10.71 6.47 0.59
C PHE A 171 11.83 5.71 -0.09
N LYS A 172 12.83 5.26 0.65
CA LYS A 172 13.85 4.35 0.13
C LYS A 172 13.20 3.00 -0.18
N GLN A 173 13.46 2.46 -1.36
CA GLN A 173 12.88 1.19 -1.80
C GLN A 173 13.27 0.04 -0.86
N ALA A 174 14.53 -0.02 -0.44
CA ALA A 174 15.02 -1.04 0.49
C ALA A 174 14.24 -1.05 1.82
N ASP A 175 13.93 0.13 2.36
CA ASP A 175 13.18 0.25 3.63
C ASP A 175 11.72 -0.20 3.46
N VAL A 176 11.12 0.12 2.30
CA VAL A 176 9.76 -0.32 1.96
C VAL A 176 9.71 -1.84 1.77
N GLN A 177 10.74 -2.45 1.17
CA GLN A 177 10.87 -3.90 1.04
C GLN A 177 10.99 -4.58 2.40
N ARG A 178 11.90 -4.11 3.26
CA ARG A 178 12.04 -4.60 4.65
C ARG A 178 10.73 -4.51 5.42
N LEU A 179 9.97 -3.42 5.24
CA LEU A 179 8.65 -3.27 5.85
C LEU A 179 7.62 -4.27 5.30
N ALA A 180 7.67 -4.59 4.00
CA ALA A 180 6.82 -5.60 3.38
C ALA A 180 7.10 -7.01 3.94
N PHE A 181 8.37 -7.39 4.02
CA PHE A 181 8.81 -8.69 4.53
C PHE A 181 8.42 -8.86 5.99
N ARG A 182 8.68 -7.85 6.80
CA ARG A 182 8.27 -7.82 8.21
C ARG A 182 6.77 -7.98 8.37
N LYS A 183 5.96 -7.25 7.59
CA LYS A 183 4.51 -7.38 7.61
C LYS A 183 4.08 -8.82 7.32
N GLU A 184 4.66 -9.48 6.32
CA GLU A 184 4.31 -10.87 5.99
C GLU A 184 4.74 -11.85 7.09
N ALA A 185 5.91 -11.68 7.68
CA ALA A 185 6.39 -12.52 8.78
C ALA A 185 5.47 -12.43 10.01
N ILE A 186 5.08 -11.21 10.40
CA ILE A 186 4.17 -10.95 11.53
C ILE A 186 2.79 -11.54 11.24
N MET A 187 2.30 -11.35 10.00
CA MET A 187 1.02 -11.91 9.57
C MET A 187 1.02 -13.43 9.44
N ALA A 188 2.20 -14.06 9.34
CA ALA A 188 2.38 -15.50 9.41
C ALA A 188 2.57 -16.02 10.85
N GLY A 189 2.69 -15.12 11.83
CA GLY A 189 2.84 -15.47 13.25
C GLY A 189 4.27 -15.85 13.66
N ILE A 190 5.27 -15.42 12.90
CA ILE A 190 6.68 -15.62 13.24
C ILE A 190 7.02 -14.72 14.45
N PRO A 191 7.69 -15.24 15.49
CA PRO A 191 8.05 -14.45 16.67
C PRO A 191 9.09 -13.36 16.34
N HIS A 192 9.04 -12.24 17.08
CA HIS A 192 9.88 -11.05 16.88
C HIS A 192 11.16 -11.04 17.73
N GLU A 193 11.68 -12.21 18.08
CA GLU A 193 12.84 -12.31 18.97
C GLU A 193 14.13 -11.88 18.26
N ASP A 194 14.24 -12.20 16.97
CA ASP A 194 15.35 -11.81 16.11
C ASP A 194 14.82 -11.12 14.84
N ASP A 195 15.30 -9.90 14.61
CA ASP A 195 14.88 -9.07 13.49
C ASP A 195 15.40 -9.62 12.15
N GLU A 196 16.60 -10.18 12.14
CA GLU A 196 17.22 -10.70 10.90
C GLU A 196 16.53 -11.98 10.44
N GLU A 197 16.26 -12.91 11.36
CA GLU A 197 15.48 -14.11 11.04
C GLU A 197 14.05 -13.78 10.59
N LEU A 198 13.44 -12.78 11.24
CA LEU A 198 12.09 -12.34 10.91
C LEU A 198 12.04 -11.77 9.48
N LEU A 199 13.03 -10.96 9.11
CA LEU A 199 13.13 -10.40 7.76
C LEU A 199 13.41 -11.48 6.71
N SER A 200 14.34 -12.40 6.96
CA SER A 200 14.67 -13.49 6.04
C SER A 200 13.48 -14.41 5.76
N LYS A 201 12.78 -14.86 6.81
CA LYS A 201 11.55 -15.67 6.63
C LYS A 201 10.41 -14.85 6.01
N GLY A 202 10.35 -13.56 6.31
CA GLY A 202 9.38 -12.64 5.73
C GLY A 202 9.57 -12.46 4.22
N GLU A 203 10.82 -12.41 3.76
CA GLU A 203 11.20 -12.35 2.35
C GLU A 203 10.76 -13.60 1.61
N GLU A 204 11.10 -14.79 2.10
CA GLU A 204 10.67 -16.07 1.51
C GLU A 204 9.13 -16.16 1.37
N LEU A 205 8.40 -15.77 2.42
CA LEU A 205 6.93 -15.76 2.43
C LEU A 205 6.34 -14.73 1.46
N TYR A 206 7.00 -13.59 1.31
CA TYR A 206 6.57 -12.53 0.42
C TYR A 206 6.79 -12.94 -1.05
N GLU A 207 7.97 -13.47 -1.37
CA GLU A 207 8.31 -13.96 -2.70
C GLU A 207 7.43 -15.13 -3.12
N ALA A 208 7.13 -16.06 -2.20
CA ALA A 208 6.20 -17.17 -2.48
C ALA A 208 4.79 -16.70 -2.87
N LYS A 209 4.35 -15.52 -2.40
CA LYS A 209 3.01 -14.96 -2.70
C LYS A 209 3.00 -14.03 -3.91
N HIS A 210 4.09 -13.31 -4.13
CA HIS A 210 4.13 -12.20 -5.08
C HIS A 210 5.09 -12.41 -6.26
N GLY A 211 5.99 -13.40 -6.18
CA GLY A 211 7.09 -13.59 -7.12
C GLY A 211 8.38 -12.91 -6.66
N PRO A 212 9.49 -13.07 -7.41
CA PRO A 212 10.78 -12.48 -7.09
C PRO A 212 10.70 -10.97 -6.89
N VAL A 213 11.35 -10.45 -5.83
CA VAL A 213 11.23 -9.03 -5.46
C VAL A 213 11.83 -8.09 -6.52
N GLU A 214 12.91 -8.51 -7.18
CA GLU A 214 13.56 -7.72 -8.24
C GLU A 214 12.62 -7.45 -9.42
N ASP A 215 11.81 -8.45 -9.80
CA ASP A 215 10.90 -8.37 -10.94
C ASP A 215 9.59 -7.65 -10.61
N LEU A 216 9.22 -7.56 -9.33
CA LEU A 216 7.93 -7.00 -8.94
C LEU A 216 7.75 -5.54 -9.32
N TYR A 217 8.83 -4.76 -9.24
CA TYR A 217 8.78 -3.35 -9.57
C TYR A 217 8.50 -3.15 -11.05
N THR A 218 9.26 -3.81 -11.93
CA THR A 218 9.13 -3.73 -13.38
C THR A 218 7.80 -4.32 -13.86
N ALA A 219 7.41 -5.47 -13.32
CA ALA A 219 6.17 -6.18 -13.69
C ALA A 219 4.91 -5.37 -13.34
N LYS A 220 4.83 -4.77 -12.15
CA LYS A 220 3.62 -4.06 -11.70
C LYS A 220 3.52 -2.62 -12.19
N LEU A 221 4.64 -1.97 -12.51
CA LEU A 221 4.63 -0.59 -13.00
C LEU A 221 4.51 -0.50 -14.54
N GLY A 222 4.65 -1.62 -15.27
CA GLY A 222 4.18 -1.72 -16.66
C GLY A 222 4.80 -0.69 -17.59
N GLY A 223 6.13 -0.64 -17.64
CA GLY A 223 6.88 0.28 -18.51
C GLY A 223 6.84 1.75 -18.07
N THR A 224 6.13 2.11 -17.00
CA THR A 224 6.29 3.46 -16.43
C THR A 224 7.69 3.60 -15.85
N LYS A 225 8.41 4.62 -16.31
CA LYS A 225 9.74 4.95 -15.81
C LYS A 225 9.66 5.15 -14.28
N PRO A 226 10.54 4.50 -13.50
CA PRO A 226 10.59 4.67 -12.05
C PRO A 226 10.78 6.15 -11.71
N ALA A 227 10.36 6.55 -10.52
CA ALA A 227 10.47 7.95 -10.08
C ALA A 227 11.91 8.48 -10.18
N LYS A 228 12.92 7.63 -9.96
CA LYS A 228 14.35 7.98 -10.13
C LYS A 228 14.73 8.38 -11.56
N ASP A 229 14.12 7.74 -12.57
CA ASP A 229 14.41 7.98 -13.99
C ASP A 229 13.56 9.13 -14.58
N ARG A 230 12.64 9.70 -13.79
CA ARG A 230 11.89 10.88 -14.21
C ARG A 230 12.80 12.09 -14.04
N ALA A 231 13.34 12.57 -15.16
CA ALA A 231 14.14 13.78 -15.19
C ALA A 231 13.42 14.91 -14.42
N PRO A 232 14.09 15.56 -13.46
CA PRO A 232 13.47 16.61 -12.64
C PRO A 232 12.96 17.76 -13.52
N GLU A 233 13.58 17.99 -14.68
CA GLU A 233 13.20 19.01 -15.65
C GLU A 233 11.77 18.84 -16.19
N ALA A 234 11.32 17.60 -16.41
CA ALA A 234 9.97 17.33 -16.92
C ALA A 234 8.86 17.57 -15.87
N SER A 235 9.22 17.63 -14.59
CA SER A 235 8.26 17.79 -13.48
C SER A 235 7.88 19.23 -13.17
N ASN A 236 8.66 20.21 -13.65
CA ASN A 236 8.38 21.64 -13.46
C ASN A 236 7.59 22.26 -14.62
N VAL A 237 7.38 21.52 -15.71
CA VAL A 237 6.59 21.97 -16.85
C VAL A 237 5.12 21.95 -16.46
N SER A 238 4.50 23.11 -16.31
CA SER A 238 3.07 23.18 -15.99
C SER A 238 2.23 22.49 -17.08
N SER A 239 1.04 22.02 -16.73
CA SER A 239 0.12 21.41 -17.71
C SER A 239 -0.20 22.33 -18.88
N TYR A 240 -0.16 23.65 -18.66
CA TYR A 240 -0.33 24.66 -19.70
C TYR A 240 0.85 24.66 -20.68
N HIS A 241 2.10 24.67 -20.18
CA HIS A 241 3.29 24.58 -21.02
C HIS A 241 3.35 23.26 -21.80
N TRP A 242 2.89 22.15 -21.20
CA TRP A 242 2.73 20.88 -21.93
C TRP A 242 1.69 20.95 -23.05
N GLY A 243 0.63 21.75 -22.86
CA GLY A 243 -0.35 22.06 -23.90
C GLY A 243 0.28 22.83 -25.05
N LEU A 244 1.00 23.93 -24.75
CA LEU A 244 1.75 24.71 -25.74
C LEU A 244 2.75 23.87 -26.52
N ILE A 245 3.57 23.06 -25.84
CA ILE A 245 4.55 22.16 -26.48
C ILE A 245 3.83 21.18 -27.42
N ARG A 246 2.68 20.64 -27.03
CA ARG A 246 1.90 19.71 -27.88
C ARG A 246 1.32 20.42 -29.10
N ASP A 247 0.72 21.58 -28.91
CA ASP A 247 0.07 22.33 -29.99
C ASP A 247 1.11 22.88 -30.99
N LEU A 248 2.29 23.28 -30.51
CA LEU A 248 3.45 23.65 -31.34
C LEU A 248 3.94 22.45 -32.15
N LYS A 249 4.16 21.29 -31.50
CA LYS A 249 4.59 20.06 -32.18
C LYS A 249 3.56 19.55 -33.20
N ALA A 250 2.27 19.81 -32.98
CA ALA A 250 1.20 19.42 -33.89
C ALA A 250 0.97 20.43 -35.03
N GLY A 251 1.63 21.60 -35.02
CA GLY A 251 1.36 22.68 -35.96
C GLY A 251 -0.05 23.26 -35.84
N HIS A 252 -0.69 23.13 -34.67
CA HIS A 252 -2.05 23.62 -34.44
C HIS A 252 -2.11 25.10 -34.04
N LEU A 253 -0.97 25.69 -33.66
CA LEU A 253 -0.84 27.11 -33.39
C LEU A 253 -0.55 27.86 -34.69
N LEU A 254 -1.37 28.86 -35.00
CA LEU A 254 -1.14 29.81 -36.09
C LEU A 254 0.08 30.68 -35.78
N ASP A 255 0.78 31.11 -36.83
CA ASP A 255 2.11 31.75 -36.78
C ASP A 255 2.29 32.76 -35.63
N ASP A 256 1.38 33.73 -35.48
CA ASP A 256 1.51 34.76 -34.44
C ASP A 256 1.44 34.18 -33.02
N ARG A 257 0.56 33.21 -32.78
CA ARG A 257 0.45 32.54 -31.47
C ARG A 257 1.57 31.52 -31.23
N ALA A 258 2.16 30.99 -32.30
CA ALA A 258 3.29 30.10 -32.19
C ALA A 258 4.54 30.84 -31.67
N LEU A 259 4.75 32.08 -32.12
CA LEU A 259 5.81 32.95 -31.62
C LEU A 259 5.63 33.30 -30.14
N ASP A 260 4.44 33.75 -29.75
CA ASP A 260 4.14 34.06 -28.33
C ASP A 260 4.36 32.83 -27.42
N ALA A 261 3.97 31.64 -27.89
CA ALA A 261 4.17 30.39 -27.17
C ALA A 261 5.66 29.99 -27.07
N LEU A 262 6.46 30.28 -28.09
CA LEU A 262 7.90 30.02 -28.08
C LEU A 262 8.64 30.96 -27.11
N ASP A 263 8.27 32.24 -27.08
CA ASP A 263 8.83 33.22 -26.13
C ASP A 263 8.46 32.82 -24.69
N GLU A 264 7.20 32.43 -24.44
CA GLU A 264 6.77 31.98 -23.11
C GLU A 264 7.50 30.69 -22.67
N LEU A 265 7.78 29.77 -23.61
CA LEU A 265 8.60 28.60 -23.33
C LEU A 265 10.08 28.92 -23.16
N GLU A 266 10.60 29.96 -23.81
CA GLU A 266 11.98 30.44 -23.64
C GLU A 266 12.17 31.07 -22.26
N ASP A 267 11.24 31.92 -21.83
CA ASP A 267 11.21 32.51 -20.49
C ASP A 267 11.13 31.43 -19.39
N ALA A 268 10.42 30.32 -19.66
CA ALA A 268 10.35 29.17 -18.76
C ALA A 268 11.58 28.25 -18.82
N GLY A 269 12.54 28.48 -19.74
CA GLY A 269 13.70 27.61 -19.97
C GLY A 269 13.34 26.27 -20.63
N LEU A 270 12.17 26.16 -21.26
CA LEU A 270 11.58 24.93 -21.81
C LEU A 270 11.66 24.84 -23.33
N ARG A 271 12.16 25.86 -24.02
CA ARG A 271 12.25 25.90 -25.49
C ARG A 271 12.92 24.66 -26.10
N HIS A 272 13.96 24.16 -25.44
CA HIS A 272 14.69 22.96 -25.85
C HIS A 272 13.82 21.69 -25.94
N MET A 273 12.64 21.66 -25.31
CA MET A 273 11.70 20.52 -25.37
C MET A 273 10.90 20.46 -26.66
N VAL A 274 10.78 21.59 -27.37
CA VAL A 274 10.18 21.67 -28.70
C VAL A 274 11.16 21.10 -29.74
N ASP A 275 12.44 21.47 -29.62
CA ASP A 275 13.49 21.15 -30.61
C ASP A 275 13.96 19.67 -30.58
N LYS A 276 13.92 19.00 -29.42
CA LYS A 276 14.53 17.65 -29.24
C LYS A 276 13.92 16.52 -30.08
N ASP A 277 12.74 16.71 -30.69
CA ASP A 277 12.10 15.71 -31.57
C ASP A 277 11.75 16.27 -32.96
N TRP A 278 12.08 17.54 -33.27
CA TRP A 278 11.82 18.13 -34.59
C TRP A 278 12.96 17.81 -35.57
N LYS A 279 13.24 16.51 -35.75
CA LYS A 279 13.80 16.07 -37.03
C LYS A 279 12.62 15.73 -37.91
N ALA A 280 12.24 16.69 -38.75
CA ALA A 280 11.49 16.35 -39.94
C ALA A 280 12.35 15.33 -40.70
N GLU A 281 11.92 14.07 -40.71
CA GLU A 281 12.34 13.15 -41.76
C GLU A 281 11.74 13.71 -43.04
N ASP A 282 12.58 14.39 -43.83
CA ASP A 282 12.34 14.75 -45.23
C ASP A 282 12.12 13.49 -46.10
#